data_AF-A0A359CZL2-F1
#
_entry.id   AF-A0A359CZL2-F1
#
_cell.length_a   1.000
_cell.length_b   1.000
_cell.length_c   1.000
_cell.angle_alpha   90.00
_cell.angle_beta   90.00
_cell.angle_gamma   90.00
#
_symmetry.space_group_name_H-M   'P 1'
#
loop_
_entity.id
_entity.type
_entity.pdbx_description
1 polymer ?
#
loop_
_entity_poly.entity_id
_entity_poly.type
_entity_poly.pdbx_seq_one_letter_code
_entity_poly.pdbx_strand_id
1 'polypeptide(L)'
;MKIDLNIFDSILFGDLRPWLSENFQSDKFQAKLTPVFCCKDVSIQSCEKAIHSAIKILAPNLKTDNPIYEIDDAKVVYNASDDHVSGPLIEIEYQHYFNSKTEFYYYLIKNFTTSQVRNLYLLINFSNADGIDRYIVNSAFAKVKALLCELPEFILKYGYEDEMPFDQAADDADRLVRKDTDFILKTLRTNLIRAIFEMQELFSNLLDTPVLTEDEVYSQLAGITSPNQKLIKDITLLNEFLVKRFISQRPYTKKDAIYRINYTKEFYNTYKVIPLSAKNVSFRKDELTSHIRVLENLIYVREFSGATVNPSYDVLKSDEFIEETRKSETIALQQELNNIKKPVDKIDFITGKLESFSFFNSGVSFVESDFKPSVPRKICKWLATQEAYIKENLHIDPALLDTTPLPKIKTNLTVQQLAYFFSLMEKAELFSTSNISDICRTVITSFESKKQADIDFNSFQSKFYNKEFEAIDFCHAKIKKMQEFAFADKKYFGA
;
A
#
# COMPACT_ATOMS: atom_id res chain seq x y z
N MET A 1 -0.91 7.81 -36.41
CA MET A 1 -0.53 7.54 -35.01
C MET A 1 -1.01 6.13 -34.68
N LYS A 2 -0.08 5.20 -34.48
CA LYS A 2 -0.36 3.78 -34.24
C LYS A 2 0.71 3.26 -33.29
N ILE A 3 0.33 2.38 -32.37
CA ILE A 3 1.29 1.53 -31.66
C ILE A 3 1.98 0.63 -32.68
N ASP A 4 3.29 0.49 -32.53
CA ASP A 4 4.09 -0.47 -33.26
C ASP A 4 3.90 -1.85 -32.63
N LEU A 5 3.21 -2.75 -33.34
CA LEU A 5 3.10 -4.17 -32.98
C LEU A 5 3.84 -5.05 -34.00
N ASN A 6 4.73 -4.47 -34.81
CA ASN A 6 5.39 -5.13 -35.93
C ASN A 6 6.23 -6.32 -35.47
N ILE A 7 6.75 -6.32 -34.23
CA ILE A 7 7.45 -7.49 -33.69
C ILE A 7 6.50 -8.67 -33.51
N PHE A 8 5.29 -8.45 -32.99
CA PHE A 8 4.30 -9.51 -32.86
C PHE A 8 3.83 -10.00 -34.23
N ASP A 9 3.57 -9.07 -35.15
CA ASP A 9 3.27 -9.40 -36.55
C ASP A 9 4.42 -10.21 -37.17
N SER A 10 5.68 -9.86 -36.90
CA SER A 10 6.83 -10.58 -37.43
C SER A 10 7.00 -11.98 -36.83
N ILE A 11 6.63 -12.17 -35.56
CA ILE A 11 6.63 -13.49 -34.91
C ILE A 11 5.58 -14.41 -35.56
N LEU A 12 4.44 -13.88 -36.02
CA LEU A 12 3.38 -14.68 -36.64
C LEU A 12 3.55 -14.81 -38.16
N PHE A 13 3.95 -13.75 -38.83
CA PHE A 13 3.88 -13.61 -40.29
C PHE A 13 5.22 -13.32 -40.97
N GLY A 14 6.23 -12.85 -40.22
CA GLY A 14 7.47 -12.29 -40.77
C GLY A 14 8.74 -13.08 -40.47
N ASP A 15 9.85 -12.38 -40.36
CA ASP A 15 11.19 -12.97 -40.25
C ASP A 15 11.48 -13.55 -38.85
N LEU A 16 10.69 -13.18 -37.84
CA LEU A 16 10.80 -13.68 -36.46
C LEU A 16 9.97 -14.94 -36.20
N ARG A 17 9.40 -15.58 -37.23
CA ARG A 17 8.65 -16.83 -37.06
C ARG A 17 9.55 -17.94 -36.49
N PRO A 18 9.19 -18.56 -35.36
CA PRO A 18 10.06 -19.55 -34.71
C PRO A 18 10.20 -20.86 -35.49
N TRP A 19 9.29 -21.14 -36.43
CA TRP A 19 9.30 -22.30 -37.32
C TRP A 19 10.01 -22.07 -38.67
N LEU A 20 10.66 -20.93 -38.87
CA LEU A 20 11.54 -20.73 -40.02
C LEU A 20 12.87 -21.44 -39.83
N SER A 21 13.39 -22.06 -40.89
CA SER A 21 14.66 -22.78 -40.87
C SER A 21 15.83 -21.90 -40.43
N GLU A 22 15.83 -20.63 -40.82
CA GLU A 22 16.83 -19.65 -40.39
C GLU A 22 16.81 -19.46 -38.87
N ASN A 23 15.68 -19.69 -38.21
CA ASN A 23 15.42 -19.51 -36.78
C ASN A 23 15.56 -20.80 -35.95
N PHE A 24 16.07 -21.90 -36.52
CA PHE A 24 16.25 -23.15 -35.77
C PHE A 24 17.47 -23.16 -34.85
N GLN A 25 18.56 -22.47 -35.23
CA GLN A 25 19.80 -22.49 -34.46
C GLN A 25 19.70 -21.65 -33.17
N SER A 26 19.96 -22.26 -32.01
CA SER A 26 19.88 -21.59 -30.70
C SER A 26 21.02 -20.58 -30.48
N ASP A 27 22.23 -20.85 -30.99
CA ASP A 27 23.45 -20.07 -30.71
C ASP A 27 23.34 -18.60 -31.15
N LYS A 28 22.64 -18.33 -32.25
CA LYS A 28 22.45 -16.97 -32.75
C LYS A 28 21.60 -16.11 -31.80
N PHE A 29 20.73 -16.74 -31.01
CA PHE A 29 19.91 -16.07 -30.00
C PHE A 29 20.69 -15.88 -28.70
N GLN A 30 21.53 -16.84 -28.32
CA GLN A 30 22.39 -16.74 -27.14
C GLN A 30 23.27 -15.48 -27.19
N ALA A 31 23.84 -15.17 -28.36
CA ALA A 31 24.64 -13.97 -28.56
C ALA A 31 23.89 -12.64 -28.33
N LYS A 32 22.55 -12.66 -28.19
CA LYS A 32 21.70 -11.48 -27.94
C LYS A 32 21.22 -11.37 -26.49
N LEU A 33 21.40 -12.40 -25.67
CA LEU A 33 20.98 -12.45 -24.27
C LEU A 33 21.93 -11.67 -23.35
N THR A 34 21.96 -10.35 -23.52
CA THR A 34 22.70 -9.44 -22.65
C THR A 34 21.87 -9.04 -21.43
N PRO A 35 22.49 -8.67 -20.29
CA PRO A 35 21.75 -8.16 -19.13
C PRO A 35 20.82 -6.98 -19.47
N VAL A 36 21.26 -6.12 -20.40
CA VAL A 36 20.48 -4.96 -20.88
C VAL A 36 19.25 -5.41 -21.67
N PHE A 37 19.38 -6.42 -22.54
CA PHE A 37 18.25 -6.99 -23.29
C PHE A 37 17.23 -7.66 -22.36
N CYS A 38 17.71 -8.32 -21.30
CA CYS A 38 16.85 -8.93 -20.30
C CYS A 38 16.22 -7.92 -19.32
N CYS A 39 16.45 -6.62 -19.50
CA CYS A 39 16.03 -5.53 -18.60
C CYS A 39 16.42 -5.76 -17.12
N LYS A 40 17.58 -6.36 -16.82
CA LYS A 40 18.03 -6.56 -15.43
C LYS A 40 18.69 -5.28 -14.89
N ASP A 41 18.05 -4.63 -13.92
CA ASP A 41 18.56 -3.44 -13.21
C ASP A 41 18.94 -2.26 -14.14
N VAL A 42 18.26 -2.13 -15.28
CA VAL A 42 18.51 -1.07 -16.27
C VAL A 42 17.23 -0.32 -16.62
N SER A 43 17.36 0.90 -17.15
CA SER A 43 16.21 1.69 -17.60
C SER A 43 15.51 1.02 -18.79
N ILE A 44 14.18 1.19 -18.86
CA ILE A 44 13.37 0.62 -19.94
C ILE A 44 13.80 1.15 -21.32
N GLN A 45 14.24 2.40 -21.43
CA GLN A 45 14.80 2.99 -22.65
C GLN A 45 16.07 2.26 -23.12
N SER A 46 16.93 1.87 -22.18
CA SER A 46 18.15 1.10 -22.50
C SER A 46 17.78 -0.29 -23.02
N CYS A 47 16.76 -0.89 -22.41
CA CYS A 47 16.24 -2.18 -22.83
C CYS A 47 15.57 -2.11 -24.21
N GLU A 48 14.78 -1.07 -24.48
CA GLU A 48 14.19 -0.80 -25.81
C GLU A 48 15.27 -0.68 -26.89
N LYS A 49 16.34 0.08 -26.64
CA LYS A 49 17.47 0.19 -27.58
C LYS A 49 18.13 -1.17 -27.84
N ALA A 50 18.30 -1.99 -26.79
CA ALA A 50 18.84 -3.34 -26.94
C ALA A 50 17.93 -4.26 -27.76
N ILE A 51 16.60 -4.17 -27.58
CA ILE A 51 15.60 -4.91 -28.37
C ILE A 51 15.70 -4.52 -29.84
N HIS A 52 15.66 -3.22 -30.17
CA HIS A 52 15.72 -2.76 -31.57
C HIS A 52 17.05 -3.16 -32.23
N SER A 53 18.16 -3.09 -31.49
CA SER A 53 19.48 -3.55 -31.98
C SER A 53 19.49 -5.05 -32.29
N ALA A 54 18.91 -5.88 -31.41
CA ALA A 54 18.81 -7.32 -31.64
C ALA A 54 17.94 -7.64 -32.88
N ILE A 55 16.84 -6.93 -33.06
CA ILE A 55 15.89 -7.17 -34.15
C ILE A 55 16.41 -6.70 -35.50
N LYS A 56 17.11 -5.57 -35.56
CA LYS A 56 17.76 -5.11 -36.80
C LYS A 56 18.67 -6.17 -37.43
N ILE A 57 19.27 -7.02 -36.60
CA ILE A 57 20.14 -8.11 -37.03
C ILE A 57 19.33 -9.35 -37.41
N LEU A 58 18.31 -9.69 -36.62
CA LEU A 58 17.55 -10.94 -36.78
C LEU A 58 16.41 -10.87 -37.80
N ALA A 59 15.86 -9.67 -38.03
CA ALA A 59 14.77 -9.40 -38.95
C ALA A 59 15.05 -8.09 -39.70
N PRO A 60 16.05 -8.06 -40.59
CA PRO A 60 16.50 -6.84 -41.27
C PRO A 60 15.42 -6.24 -42.19
N ASN A 61 14.45 -7.04 -42.64
CA ASN A 61 13.34 -6.57 -43.46
C ASN A 61 12.16 -6.06 -42.62
N LEU A 62 12.23 -6.18 -41.30
CA LEU A 62 11.19 -5.63 -40.44
C LEU A 62 11.23 -4.11 -40.57
N LYS A 63 10.22 -3.57 -41.25
CA LYS A 63 9.93 -2.14 -41.19
C LYS A 63 9.43 -1.85 -39.79
N THR A 64 10.32 -1.46 -38.89
CA THR A 64 9.90 -0.68 -37.74
C THR A 64 9.43 0.64 -38.34
N ASP A 65 8.11 0.80 -38.50
CA ASP A 65 7.57 2.13 -38.79
C ASP A 65 8.19 3.07 -37.76
N ASN A 66 8.90 4.13 -38.21
CA ASN A 66 9.40 5.14 -37.30
C ASN A 66 8.23 5.52 -36.38
N PRO A 67 8.39 5.48 -35.05
CA PRO A 67 7.30 5.84 -34.16
C PRO A 67 6.76 7.18 -34.65
N ILE A 68 5.46 7.22 -34.93
CA ILE A 68 4.83 8.39 -35.58
C ILE A 68 5.03 9.66 -34.72
N TYR A 69 5.46 9.49 -33.47
CA TYR A 69 6.03 10.51 -32.60
C TYR A 69 7.42 10.11 -32.10
N GLU A 70 8.43 10.92 -32.37
CA GLU A 70 9.52 11.11 -31.41
C GLU A 70 8.93 11.92 -30.25
N ILE A 71 8.71 11.25 -29.12
CA ILE A 71 8.51 11.97 -27.87
C ILE A 71 9.85 12.62 -27.57
N ASP A 72 9.94 13.93 -27.77
CA ASP A 72 11.07 14.74 -27.34
C ASP A 72 11.12 14.65 -25.81
N ASP A 73 11.95 13.74 -25.29
CA ASP A 73 12.10 13.49 -23.85
C ASP A 73 12.41 14.79 -23.07
N ALA A 74 12.96 15.82 -23.73
CA ALA A 74 13.22 17.14 -23.15
C ALA A 74 11.96 18.03 -23.01
N LYS A 75 10.87 17.70 -23.71
CA LYS A 75 9.57 18.39 -23.63
C LYS A 75 8.54 17.67 -22.77
N VAL A 76 8.80 16.43 -22.38
CA VAL A 76 7.97 15.74 -21.40
C VAL A 76 8.29 16.31 -20.03
N VAL A 77 7.43 17.21 -19.54
CA VAL A 77 7.50 17.66 -18.16
C VAL A 77 6.96 16.53 -17.28
N TYR A 78 7.85 15.64 -16.85
CA TYR A 78 7.55 14.66 -15.84
C TYR A 78 7.28 15.39 -14.52
N ASN A 79 6.01 15.53 -14.16
CA ASN A 79 5.62 16.21 -12.92
C ASN A 79 5.94 15.37 -11.67
N ALA A 80 6.33 14.10 -11.83
CA ALA A 80 6.83 13.23 -10.77
C ALA A 80 7.74 12.13 -11.33
N SER A 81 8.72 11.68 -10.55
CA SER A 81 9.55 10.49 -10.81
C SER A 81 8.76 9.17 -10.89
N ASP A 82 7.47 9.21 -10.57
CA ASP A 82 6.57 8.07 -10.38
C ASP A 82 5.61 7.80 -11.56
N ASP A 83 5.65 8.60 -12.64
CA ASP A 83 4.69 8.55 -13.75
C ASP A 83 5.09 7.60 -14.91
N HIS A 84 5.96 6.62 -14.65
CA HIS A 84 6.51 5.75 -15.69
C HIS A 84 6.12 4.28 -15.49
N VAL A 85 5.60 3.66 -16.56
CA VAL A 85 5.49 2.20 -16.65
C VAL A 85 6.90 1.63 -16.85
N SER A 86 7.57 1.26 -15.76
CA SER A 86 8.95 0.76 -15.76
C SER A 86 9.07 -0.76 -15.96
N GLY A 87 7.94 -1.47 -15.77
CA GLY A 87 7.84 -2.91 -15.85
C GLY A 87 6.39 -3.35 -16.09
N PRO A 88 6.14 -4.66 -16.22
CA PRO A 88 4.79 -5.19 -16.24
C PRO A 88 3.98 -4.69 -15.04
N LEU A 89 2.79 -4.15 -15.28
CA LEU A 89 1.89 -3.70 -14.21
C LEU A 89 1.11 -4.88 -13.63
N ILE A 90 0.90 -5.91 -14.45
CA ILE A 90 0.25 -7.16 -14.05
C ILE A 90 1.26 -8.30 -14.08
N GLU A 91 1.35 -9.02 -12.97
CA GLU A 91 2.17 -10.23 -12.86
C GLU A 91 1.37 -11.46 -13.29
N ILE A 92 1.94 -12.18 -14.25
CA ILE A 92 1.40 -13.43 -14.81
C ILE A 92 2.46 -14.52 -14.68
N GLU A 93 2.00 -15.74 -14.43
CA GLU A 93 2.89 -16.89 -14.33
C GLU A 93 3.34 -17.32 -15.74
N TYR A 94 4.65 -17.41 -15.92
CA TYR A 94 5.25 -17.89 -17.16
C TYR A 94 5.82 -19.28 -16.95
N GLN A 95 5.75 -20.08 -18.02
CA GLN A 95 6.57 -21.26 -18.13
C GLN A 95 8.05 -20.84 -18.16
N HIS A 96 8.91 -21.61 -17.49
CA HIS A 96 10.34 -21.36 -17.54
C HIS A 96 10.86 -21.70 -18.94
N TYR A 97 11.66 -20.82 -19.51
CA TYR A 97 12.41 -21.10 -20.72
C TYR A 97 13.42 -22.22 -20.46
N PHE A 98 13.77 -22.97 -21.51
CA PHE A 98 14.61 -24.17 -21.40
C PHE A 98 15.79 -24.18 -22.38
N ASN A 99 15.91 -23.18 -23.25
CA ASN A 99 17.07 -22.96 -24.12
C ASN A 99 17.21 -21.47 -24.47
N SER A 100 18.31 -21.10 -25.15
CA SER A 100 18.59 -19.69 -25.46
C SER A 100 17.60 -19.07 -26.44
N LYS A 101 16.99 -19.85 -27.34
CA LYS A 101 15.94 -19.37 -28.24
C LYS A 101 14.68 -18.99 -27.46
N THR A 102 14.17 -19.90 -26.63
CA THR A 102 12.99 -19.65 -25.79
C THR A 102 13.23 -18.53 -24.77
N GLU A 103 14.44 -18.44 -24.20
CA GLU A 103 14.83 -17.32 -23.34
C GLU A 103 14.83 -15.98 -24.08
N PHE A 104 15.37 -15.94 -25.31
CA PHE A 104 15.40 -14.74 -26.13
C PHE A 104 13.99 -14.25 -26.45
N TYR A 105 13.11 -15.13 -26.95
CA TYR A 105 11.73 -14.77 -27.27
C TYR A 105 10.93 -14.39 -26.02
N TYR A 106 11.19 -15.04 -24.89
CA TYR A 106 10.58 -14.66 -23.62
C TYR A 106 10.85 -13.19 -23.27
N TYR A 107 12.12 -12.79 -23.23
CA TYR A 107 12.47 -11.40 -22.93
C TYR A 107 12.04 -10.44 -24.04
N LEU A 108 12.16 -10.83 -25.31
CA LEU A 108 11.70 -10.03 -26.44
C LEU A 108 10.22 -9.67 -26.30
N ILE A 109 9.35 -10.68 -26.15
CA ILE A 109 7.91 -10.52 -26.07
C ILE A 109 7.54 -9.76 -24.80
N LYS A 110 8.08 -10.18 -23.64
CA LYS A 110 7.76 -9.57 -22.34
C LYS A 110 8.11 -8.08 -22.31
N ASN A 111 9.32 -7.73 -22.70
CA ASN A 111 9.84 -6.37 -22.60
C ASN A 111 9.23 -5.47 -23.68
N PHE A 112 9.02 -6.00 -24.89
CA PHE A 112 8.34 -5.24 -25.94
C PHE A 112 6.88 -4.94 -25.57
N THR A 113 6.16 -5.90 -24.97
CA THR A 113 4.80 -5.67 -24.47
C THR A 113 4.76 -4.51 -23.48
N THR A 114 5.65 -4.52 -22.48
CA THR A 114 5.75 -3.43 -21.50
C THR A 114 6.08 -2.09 -22.18
N SER A 115 7.01 -2.10 -23.12
CA SER A 115 7.37 -0.91 -23.90
C SER A 115 6.17 -0.35 -24.68
N GLN A 116 5.36 -1.19 -25.31
CA GLN A 116 4.19 -0.72 -26.06
C GLN A 116 3.10 -0.14 -25.17
N VAL A 117 2.84 -0.76 -24.01
CA VAL A 117 1.91 -0.21 -23.01
C VAL A 117 2.42 1.13 -22.47
N ARG A 118 3.72 1.21 -22.15
CA ARG A 118 4.38 2.46 -21.75
C ARG A 118 4.27 3.53 -22.82
N ASN A 119 4.59 3.21 -24.07
CA ASN A 119 4.59 4.17 -25.17
C ASN A 119 3.18 4.70 -25.44
N LEU A 120 2.16 3.82 -25.39
CA LEU A 120 0.77 4.28 -25.45
C LEU A 120 0.44 5.19 -24.28
N TYR A 121 0.83 4.82 -23.06
CA TYR A 121 0.59 5.66 -21.89
C TYR A 121 1.23 7.04 -22.04
N LEU A 122 2.50 7.11 -22.46
CA LEU A 122 3.19 8.37 -22.65
C LEU A 122 2.55 9.22 -23.74
N LEU A 123 2.16 8.57 -24.83
CA LEU A 123 1.50 9.20 -25.95
C LEU A 123 0.18 9.87 -25.52
N ILE A 124 -0.66 9.16 -24.78
CA ILE A 124 -1.97 9.68 -24.35
C ILE A 124 -1.83 10.78 -23.28
N ASN A 125 -0.87 10.66 -22.36
CA ASN A 125 -0.76 11.61 -21.25
C ASN A 125 0.11 12.83 -21.55
N PHE A 126 1.00 12.75 -22.54
CA PHE A 126 1.97 13.80 -22.81
C PHE A 126 2.00 14.29 -24.27
N SER A 127 1.20 13.72 -25.18
CA SER A 127 1.01 14.32 -26.49
C SER A 127 -0.08 15.40 -26.45
N ASN A 128 0.19 16.57 -27.03
CA ASN A 128 -0.77 17.67 -27.16
C ASN A 128 -1.79 17.40 -28.30
N ALA A 129 -2.16 16.15 -28.53
CA ALA A 129 -2.96 15.77 -29.69
C ALA A 129 -4.45 15.79 -29.33
N ASP A 130 -5.08 16.96 -29.48
CA ASP A 130 -6.50 17.16 -29.14
C ASP A 130 -7.42 16.13 -29.83
N GLY A 131 -8.13 15.34 -29.01
CA GLY A 131 -9.31 14.58 -29.41
C GLY A 131 -9.07 13.27 -30.18
N ILE A 132 -7.82 12.85 -30.42
CA ILE A 132 -7.51 11.59 -31.13
C ILE A 132 -7.14 10.42 -30.20
N ASP A 133 -6.99 10.68 -28.90
CA ASP A 133 -6.62 9.69 -27.88
C ASP A 133 -7.50 8.44 -27.89
N ARG A 134 -8.81 8.66 -27.92
CA ARG A 134 -9.80 7.59 -28.01
C ARG A 134 -9.56 6.71 -29.25
N TYR A 135 -9.35 7.32 -30.41
CA TYR A 135 -9.08 6.58 -31.64
C TYR A 135 -7.78 5.77 -31.55
N ILE A 136 -6.73 6.33 -30.97
CA ILE A 136 -5.42 5.67 -30.83
C ILE A 136 -5.52 4.47 -29.89
N VAL A 137 -6.12 4.65 -28.70
CA VAL A 137 -6.31 3.59 -27.72
C VAL A 137 -7.16 2.46 -28.30
N ASN A 138 -8.30 2.77 -28.95
CA ASN A 138 -9.14 1.74 -29.54
C ASN A 138 -8.48 1.05 -30.74
N SER A 139 -7.73 1.78 -31.57
CA SER A 139 -6.99 1.17 -32.68
C SER A 139 -5.90 0.21 -32.17
N ALA A 140 -5.16 0.62 -31.14
CA ALA A 140 -4.20 -0.23 -30.46
C ALA A 140 -4.85 -1.47 -29.86
N PHE A 141 -5.93 -1.28 -29.11
CA PHE A 141 -6.64 -2.35 -28.42
C PHE A 141 -7.22 -3.36 -29.41
N ALA A 142 -7.82 -2.88 -30.51
CA ALA A 142 -8.33 -3.73 -31.58
C ALA A 142 -7.24 -4.58 -32.24
N LYS A 143 -6.04 -4.03 -32.46
CA LYS A 143 -4.91 -4.80 -33.01
C LYS A 143 -4.41 -5.87 -32.05
N VAL A 144 -4.26 -5.55 -30.76
CA VAL A 144 -3.86 -6.54 -29.73
C VAL A 144 -4.89 -7.67 -29.68
N LYS A 145 -6.19 -7.35 -29.74
CA LYS A 145 -7.26 -8.34 -29.81
C LYS A 145 -7.18 -9.21 -31.08
N ALA A 146 -6.96 -8.59 -32.24
CA ALA A 146 -6.85 -9.32 -33.51
C ALA A 146 -5.71 -10.35 -33.47
N LEU A 147 -4.51 -9.94 -33.01
CA LEU A 147 -3.37 -10.83 -32.83
C LEU A 147 -3.67 -11.99 -31.88
N LEU A 148 -4.39 -11.71 -30.78
CA LEU A 148 -4.80 -12.75 -29.85
C LEU A 148 -5.80 -13.74 -30.47
N CYS A 149 -6.69 -13.27 -31.34
CA CYS A 149 -7.68 -14.10 -32.03
C CYS A 149 -7.06 -14.99 -33.11
N GLU A 150 -5.95 -14.58 -33.73
CA GLU A 150 -5.27 -15.34 -34.78
C GLU A 150 -4.33 -16.43 -34.21
N LEU A 151 -3.78 -16.20 -33.01
CA LEU A 151 -2.85 -17.11 -32.35
C LEU A 151 -3.27 -18.58 -32.25
N PRO A 152 -4.55 -18.93 -31.96
CA PRO A 152 -4.99 -20.32 -31.88
C PRO A 152 -4.73 -21.11 -33.16
N GLU A 153 -4.89 -20.48 -34.34
CA GLU A 153 -4.62 -21.13 -35.62
C GLU A 153 -3.13 -21.45 -35.79
N PHE A 154 -2.26 -20.54 -35.37
CA PHE A 154 -0.81 -20.76 -35.40
C PHE A 154 -0.36 -21.83 -34.41
N ILE A 155 -0.94 -21.84 -33.20
CA ILE A 155 -0.66 -22.87 -32.19
C ILE A 155 -1.12 -24.24 -32.70
N LEU A 156 -2.31 -24.34 -33.29
CA LEU A 156 -2.79 -25.61 -33.87
C LEU A 156 -1.90 -26.09 -35.03
N LYS A 157 -1.47 -25.16 -35.89
CA LYS A 157 -0.72 -25.50 -37.11
C LYS A 157 0.75 -25.81 -36.86
N TYR A 158 1.40 -25.08 -35.96
CA TYR A 158 2.85 -25.11 -35.76
C TYR A 158 3.28 -25.46 -34.34
N GLY A 159 2.35 -25.45 -33.39
CA GLY A 159 2.60 -25.80 -32.00
C GLY A 159 2.80 -27.30 -31.78
N TYR A 160 2.92 -27.64 -30.50
CA TYR A 160 3.28 -28.95 -30.00
C TYR A 160 2.05 -29.53 -29.30
N GLU A 161 1.47 -30.58 -29.87
CA GLU A 161 0.24 -31.23 -29.38
C GLU A 161 0.50 -32.35 -28.35
N ASP A 162 1.75 -32.80 -28.21
CA ASP A 162 2.08 -33.87 -27.27
C ASP A 162 1.89 -33.39 -25.82
N GLU A 163 1.35 -34.26 -24.96
CA GLU A 163 1.28 -34.07 -23.50
C GLU A 163 2.67 -34.01 -22.83
N MET A 164 3.76 -34.02 -23.60
CA MET A 164 5.12 -33.98 -23.10
C MET A 164 5.38 -32.63 -22.41
N PRO A 165 5.68 -32.64 -21.10
CA PRO A 165 5.93 -31.42 -20.36
C PRO A 165 7.16 -30.68 -20.88
N PHE A 166 7.18 -29.36 -20.73
CA PHE A 166 8.28 -28.50 -21.22
C PHE A 166 9.65 -28.81 -20.59
N ASP A 167 9.70 -29.56 -19.50
CA ASP A 167 10.93 -29.96 -18.80
C ASP A 167 11.57 -31.24 -19.38
N GLN A 168 10.88 -31.98 -20.26
CA GLN A 168 11.42 -33.20 -20.87
C GLN A 168 12.23 -32.89 -22.13
N ALA A 169 13.37 -33.57 -22.31
CA ALA A 169 14.19 -33.39 -23.51
C ALA A 169 13.45 -33.92 -24.75
N ALA A 170 13.48 -33.14 -25.84
CA ALA A 170 12.99 -33.61 -27.13
C ALA A 170 13.95 -34.70 -27.66
N ASP A 171 13.38 -35.75 -28.21
CA ASP A 171 14.09 -36.91 -28.78
C ASP A 171 14.56 -36.67 -30.24
N ASP A 172 14.03 -35.66 -30.91
CA ASP A 172 14.49 -35.23 -32.24
C ASP A 172 14.40 -33.70 -32.46
N ALA A 173 15.01 -33.25 -33.56
CA ALA A 173 15.12 -31.83 -33.91
C ALA A 173 13.78 -31.20 -34.33
N ASP A 174 12.90 -31.93 -35.00
CA ASP A 174 11.60 -31.42 -35.44
C ASP A 174 10.66 -31.23 -34.24
N ARG A 175 10.71 -32.16 -33.28
CA ARG A 175 10.03 -32.04 -31.99
C ARG A 175 10.56 -30.88 -31.17
N LEU A 176 11.88 -30.67 -31.14
CA LEU A 176 12.46 -29.50 -30.48
C LEU A 176 11.95 -28.19 -31.11
N VAL A 177 11.90 -28.09 -32.43
CA VAL A 177 11.38 -26.90 -33.14
C VAL A 177 9.91 -26.65 -32.82
N ARG A 178 9.08 -27.69 -32.80
CA ARG A 178 7.66 -27.58 -32.42
C ARG A 178 7.49 -27.16 -30.96
N LYS A 179 8.26 -27.75 -30.05
CA LYS A 179 8.27 -27.41 -28.62
C LYS A 179 8.69 -25.96 -28.37
N ASP A 180 9.76 -25.50 -29.04
CA ASP A 180 10.19 -24.10 -29.01
C ASP A 180 9.09 -23.17 -29.54
N THR A 181 8.50 -23.53 -30.68
CA THR A 181 7.43 -22.76 -31.31
C THR A 181 6.22 -22.62 -30.40
N ASP A 182 5.78 -23.73 -29.80
CA ASP A 182 4.65 -23.75 -28.88
C ASP A 182 4.89 -22.88 -27.64
N PHE A 183 6.09 -22.97 -27.03
CA PHE A 183 6.48 -22.10 -25.93
C PHE A 183 6.42 -20.62 -26.32
N ILE A 184 6.95 -20.27 -27.49
CA ILE A 184 7.01 -18.89 -27.97
C ILE A 184 5.61 -18.34 -28.25
N LEU A 185 4.76 -19.10 -28.93
CA LEU A 185 3.37 -18.72 -29.20
C LEU A 185 2.53 -18.62 -27.93
N LYS A 186 2.69 -19.55 -26.99
CA LYS A 186 2.04 -19.47 -25.67
C LYS A 186 2.54 -18.25 -24.88
N THR A 187 3.83 -17.92 -24.96
CA THR A 187 4.38 -16.72 -24.32
C THR A 187 3.82 -15.43 -24.94
N LEU A 188 3.67 -15.39 -26.27
CA LEU A 188 3.01 -14.28 -26.99
C LEU A 188 1.55 -14.13 -26.55
N ARG A 189 0.80 -15.24 -26.51
CA ARG A 189 -0.58 -15.27 -26.03
C ARG A 189 -0.70 -14.67 -24.62
N THR A 190 0.10 -15.16 -23.68
CA THR A 190 0.08 -14.72 -22.27
C THR A 190 0.38 -13.22 -22.16
N ASN A 191 1.31 -12.69 -22.97
CA ASN A 191 1.63 -11.26 -22.97
C ASN A 191 0.56 -10.38 -23.64
N LEU A 192 -0.10 -10.85 -24.71
CA LEU A 192 -1.21 -10.13 -25.33
C LEU A 192 -2.42 -10.05 -24.38
N ILE A 193 -2.70 -11.15 -23.66
CA ILE A 193 -3.71 -11.16 -22.59
C ILE A 193 -3.36 -10.14 -21.51
N ARG A 194 -2.10 -10.12 -21.04
CA ARG A 194 -1.64 -9.10 -20.09
C ARG A 194 -1.83 -7.69 -20.62
N ALA A 195 -1.44 -7.42 -21.87
CA ALA A 195 -1.58 -6.11 -22.49
C ALA A 195 -3.04 -5.66 -22.55
N ILE A 196 -3.98 -6.56 -22.85
CA ILE A 196 -5.43 -6.27 -22.83
C ILE A 196 -5.87 -5.78 -21.46
N PHE A 197 -5.50 -6.50 -20.38
CA PHE A 197 -5.85 -6.09 -19.02
C PHE A 197 -5.19 -4.78 -18.60
N GLU A 198 -3.90 -4.61 -18.87
CA GLU A 198 -3.20 -3.36 -18.57
C GLU A 198 -3.83 -2.17 -19.32
N MET A 199 -4.21 -2.35 -20.58
CA MET A 199 -4.87 -1.31 -21.37
C MET A 199 -6.30 -1.00 -20.89
N GLN A 200 -7.09 -2.02 -20.51
CA GLN A 200 -8.43 -1.85 -19.94
C GLN A 200 -8.40 -0.99 -18.67
N GLU A 201 -7.38 -1.19 -17.85
CA GLU A 201 -7.21 -0.49 -16.58
C GLU A 201 -6.68 0.94 -16.77
N LEU A 202 -5.64 1.10 -17.59
CA LEU A 202 -4.99 2.39 -17.84
C LEU A 202 -5.86 3.38 -18.63
N PHE A 203 -6.72 2.86 -19.52
CA PHE A 203 -7.47 3.64 -20.49
C PHE A 203 -8.98 3.37 -20.47
N SER A 204 -9.52 2.93 -19.34
CA SER A 204 -10.95 2.62 -19.17
C SER A 204 -11.90 3.70 -19.69
N ASN A 205 -11.59 4.98 -19.48
CA ASN A 205 -12.40 6.12 -19.95
C ASN A 205 -12.31 6.41 -21.47
N LEU A 206 -11.34 5.80 -22.15
CA LEU A 206 -11.05 6.00 -23.57
C LEU A 206 -11.43 4.79 -24.42
N LEU A 207 -11.73 3.64 -23.83
CA LEU A 207 -12.14 2.44 -24.56
C LEU A 207 -13.64 2.48 -24.88
N ASP A 208 -13.99 2.17 -26.12
CA ASP A 208 -15.39 2.08 -26.56
C ASP A 208 -16.00 0.68 -26.27
N THR A 209 -15.14 -0.31 -26.02
CA THR A 209 -15.55 -1.69 -25.73
C THR A 209 -15.77 -1.91 -24.23
N PRO A 210 -16.75 -2.74 -23.85
CA PRO A 210 -16.91 -3.14 -22.45
C PRO A 210 -15.66 -3.85 -21.93
N VAL A 211 -15.43 -3.71 -20.62
CA VAL A 211 -14.36 -4.40 -19.89
C VAL A 211 -14.60 -5.90 -20.02
N LEU A 212 -13.64 -6.61 -20.61
CA LEU A 212 -13.62 -8.06 -20.69
C LEU A 212 -13.08 -8.64 -19.38
N THR A 213 -13.71 -9.70 -18.91
CA THR A 213 -13.24 -10.55 -17.80
C THR A 213 -12.16 -11.53 -18.28
N GLU A 214 -11.42 -12.15 -17.34
CA GLU A 214 -10.44 -13.20 -17.64
C GLU A 214 -11.06 -14.33 -18.46
N ASP A 215 -12.24 -14.82 -18.06
CA ASP A 215 -12.94 -15.89 -18.77
C ASP A 215 -13.35 -15.49 -20.20
N GLU A 216 -13.79 -14.25 -20.40
CA GLU A 216 -14.16 -13.75 -21.74
C GLU A 216 -12.94 -13.58 -22.64
N VAL A 217 -11.81 -13.07 -22.11
CA VAL A 217 -10.57 -12.98 -22.89
C VAL A 217 -10.11 -14.38 -23.32
N TYR A 218 -10.18 -15.38 -22.44
CA TYR A 218 -9.79 -16.75 -22.79
C TYR A 218 -10.73 -17.40 -23.79
N SER A 219 -12.04 -17.34 -23.53
CA SER A 219 -13.04 -18.05 -24.33
C SER A 219 -13.35 -17.35 -25.66
N GLN A 220 -13.49 -16.03 -25.67
CA GLN A 220 -13.92 -15.26 -26.84
C GLN A 220 -12.77 -14.82 -27.74
N LEU A 221 -11.57 -14.57 -27.16
CA LEU A 221 -10.42 -14.09 -27.94
C LEU A 221 -9.38 -15.17 -28.11
N ALA A 222 -8.91 -15.79 -27.03
CA ALA A 222 -7.85 -16.79 -27.10
C ALA A 222 -8.32 -18.18 -27.56
N GLY A 223 -9.63 -18.38 -27.75
CA GLY A 223 -10.21 -19.63 -28.26
C GLY A 223 -9.95 -20.86 -27.40
N ILE A 224 -9.70 -20.68 -26.09
CA ILE A 224 -9.41 -21.78 -25.16
C ILE A 224 -10.33 -21.71 -23.95
N THR A 225 -10.53 -22.85 -23.30
CA THR A 225 -11.20 -22.90 -22.00
C THR A 225 -10.39 -22.08 -20.99
N SER A 226 -11.09 -21.27 -20.19
CA SER A 226 -10.46 -20.50 -19.12
C SER A 226 -9.70 -21.46 -18.18
N PRO A 227 -8.46 -21.14 -17.79
CA PRO A 227 -7.68 -22.00 -16.93
C PRO A 227 -8.35 -22.15 -15.56
N ASN A 228 -8.30 -23.36 -14.99
CA ASN A 228 -8.84 -23.66 -13.66
C ASN A 228 -8.22 -22.80 -12.54
N GLN A 229 -7.05 -22.22 -12.79
CA GLN A 229 -6.42 -21.23 -11.93
C GLN A 229 -6.24 -19.93 -12.69
N LYS A 230 -6.55 -18.80 -12.05
CA LYS A 230 -6.28 -17.48 -12.61
C LYS A 230 -4.80 -17.33 -12.98
N LEU A 231 -4.55 -16.85 -14.19
CA LEU A 231 -3.22 -16.57 -14.72
C LEU A 231 -2.66 -15.30 -14.10
N ILE A 232 -3.52 -14.30 -13.89
CA ILE A 232 -3.18 -13.08 -13.18
C ILE A 232 -2.93 -13.42 -11.71
N LYS A 233 -1.69 -13.33 -11.27
CA LYS A 233 -1.28 -13.64 -9.89
C LYS A 233 -1.23 -12.40 -9.02
N ASP A 234 -0.77 -11.29 -9.58
CA ASP A 234 -0.61 -10.04 -8.84
C ASP A 234 -0.91 -8.82 -9.72
N ILE A 235 -1.52 -7.82 -9.08
CA ILE A 235 -1.86 -6.52 -9.65
C ILE A 235 -1.41 -5.39 -8.71
N THR A 236 -0.64 -5.72 -7.68
CA THR A 236 -0.15 -4.76 -6.68
C THR A 236 0.62 -3.63 -7.37
N LEU A 237 1.45 -3.95 -8.37
CA LEU A 237 2.18 -2.96 -9.18
C LEU A 237 1.25 -2.05 -9.99
N LEU A 238 0.21 -2.62 -10.62
CA LEU A 238 -0.82 -1.84 -11.30
C LEU A 238 -1.52 -0.89 -10.32
N ASN A 239 -1.92 -1.38 -9.14
CA ASN A 239 -2.60 -0.55 -8.16
C ASN A 239 -1.67 0.54 -7.60
N GLU A 240 -0.40 0.22 -7.32
CA GLU A 240 0.61 1.19 -6.91
C GLU A 240 0.74 2.31 -7.96
N PHE A 241 0.87 1.93 -9.24
CA PHE A 241 0.95 2.87 -10.35
C PHE A 241 -0.28 3.78 -10.42
N LEU A 242 -1.48 3.22 -10.33
CA LEU A 242 -2.73 3.99 -10.34
C LEU A 242 -2.85 4.95 -9.15
N VAL A 243 -2.38 4.55 -7.97
CA VAL A 243 -2.37 5.39 -6.76
C VAL A 243 -1.34 6.50 -6.86
N LYS A 244 -0.11 6.19 -7.27
CA LYS A 244 0.95 7.18 -7.53
C LYS A 244 0.50 8.22 -8.53
N ARG A 245 -0.05 7.79 -9.66
CA ARG A 245 -0.63 8.67 -10.68
C ARG A 245 -1.75 9.53 -10.10
N PHE A 246 -2.68 8.96 -9.33
CA PHE A 246 -3.76 9.71 -8.72
C PHE A 246 -3.26 10.81 -7.76
N ILE A 247 -2.20 10.54 -7.00
CA ILE A 247 -1.57 11.54 -6.11
C ILE A 247 -0.90 12.65 -6.93
N SER A 248 -0.22 12.30 -8.01
CA SER A 248 0.48 13.26 -8.89
C SER A 248 -0.49 14.13 -9.70
N GLN A 249 -1.65 13.59 -10.07
CA GLN A 249 -2.67 14.30 -10.85
C GLN A 249 -3.40 15.35 -10.01
N ARG A 250 -3.57 16.55 -10.57
CA ARG A 250 -4.36 17.65 -10.00
C ARG A 250 -5.22 18.31 -11.07
N PRO A 251 -6.43 18.78 -10.72
CA PRO A 251 -7.14 18.60 -9.45
C PRO A 251 -7.92 17.27 -9.39
N TYR A 252 -8.16 16.74 -8.18
CA TYR A 252 -9.15 15.69 -7.92
C TYR A 252 -10.04 16.11 -6.74
N THR A 253 -11.23 15.51 -6.64
CA THR A 253 -12.19 15.76 -5.54
C THR A 253 -12.07 14.70 -4.44
N LYS A 254 -12.58 15.00 -3.24
CA LYS A 254 -12.75 14.00 -2.16
C LYS A 254 -13.51 12.76 -2.65
N LYS A 255 -14.50 12.94 -3.54
CA LYS A 255 -15.27 11.84 -4.14
C LYS A 255 -14.39 10.93 -4.99
N ASP A 256 -13.47 11.49 -5.77
CA ASP A 256 -12.54 10.72 -6.61
C ASP A 256 -11.56 9.91 -5.74
N ALA A 257 -11.09 10.50 -4.64
CA ALA A 257 -10.22 9.80 -3.69
C ALA A 257 -10.93 8.64 -2.99
N ILE A 258 -12.19 8.85 -2.57
CA ILE A 258 -13.02 7.79 -1.99
C ILE A 258 -13.30 6.68 -3.02
N TYR A 259 -13.60 7.04 -4.26
CA TYR A 259 -13.74 6.07 -5.34
C TYR A 259 -12.47 5.23 -5.49
N ARG A 260 -11.29 5.86 -5.51
CA ARG A 260 -10.01 5.14 -5.61
C ARG A 260 -9.73 4.25 -4.40
N ILE A 261 -10.12 4.65 -3.18
CA ILE A 261 -10.02 3.81 -1.98
C ILE A 261 -10.90 2.56 -2.15
N ASN A 262 -12.15 2.74 -2.55
CA ASN A 262 -13.08 1.62 -2.73
C ASN A 262 -12.60 0.67 -3.83
N TYR A 263 -12.12 1.22 -4.94
CA TYR A 263 -11.48 0.46 -6.00
C TYR A 263 -10.31 -0.38 -5.49
N THR A 264 -9.41 0.23 -4.69
CA THR A 264 -8.28 -0.49 -4.07
C THR A 264 -8.74 -1.60 -3.11
N LYS A 265 -9.84 -1.38 -2.38
CA LYS A 265 -10.45 -2.41 -1.51
C LYS A 265 -11.03 -3.58 -2.30
N GLU A 266 -11.63 -3.33 -3.46
CA GLU A 266 -12.11 -4.38 -4.38
C GLU A 266 -10.95 -5.21 -4.94
N PHE A 267 -9.83 -4.57 -5.27
CA PHE A 267 -8.59 -5.25 -5.66
C PHE A 267 -8.10 -6.15 -4.53
N TYR A 268 -8.02 -5.64 -3.30
CA TYR A 268 -7.67 -6.45 -2.13
C TYR A 268 -8.58 -7.68 -1.99
N ASN A 269 -9.89 -7.50 -2.10
CA ASN A 269 -10.84 -8.61 -1.93
C ASN A 269 -10.78 -9.65 -3.04
N THR A 270 -10.58 -9.22 -4.28
CA THR A 270 -10.54 -10.12 -5.45
C THR A 270 -9.27 -10.96 -5.46
N TYR A 271 -8.14 -10.41 -5.01
CA TYR A 271 -6.82 -11.03 -5.19
C TYR A 271 -6.24 -11.62 -3.88
N LYS A 272 -6.86 -11.40 -2.71
CA LYS A 272 -6.47 -12.06 -1.44
C LYS A 272 -6.62 -13.58 -1.43
N VAL A 273 -7.42 -14.15 -2.35
CA VAL A 273 -7.78 -15.59 -2.38
C VAL A 273 -6.91 -16.38 -3.38
N ILE A 274 -6.08 -15.71 -4.18
CA ILE A 274 -5.27 -16.40 -5.20
C ILE A 274 -4.19 -17.23 -4.50
N PRO A 275 -4.15 -18.56 -4.73
CA PRO A 275 -3.21 -19.45 -4.07
C PRO A 275 -1.80 -19.16 -4.57
N LEU A 276 -1.07 -18.34 -3.80
CA LEU A 276 0.38 -18.25 -3.82
C LEU A 276 0.92 -18.82 -2.51
N SER A 277 2.24 -18.95 -2.38
CA SER A 277 2.88 -19.23 -1.09
C SER A 277 2.37 -18.26 0.00
N ALA A 278 2.29 -18.71 1.25
CA ALA A 278 1.79 -17.88 2.35
C ALA A 278 2.55 -16.55 2.49
N LYS A 279 3.85 -16.55 2.19
CA LYS A 279 4.70 -15.35 2.18
C LYS A 279 4.26 -14.33 1.12
N ASN A 280 3.93 -14.77 -0.09
CA ASN A 280 3.47 -13.91 -1.18
C ASN A 280 2.06 -13.37 -0.93
N VAL A 281 1.21 -14.12 -0.24
CA VAL A 281 -0.11 -13.63 0.21
C VAL A 281 0.06 -12.50 1.23
N SER A 282 0.94 -12.66 2.23
CA SER A 282 1.21 -11.62 3.23
C SER A 282 1.76 -10.35 2.58
N PHE A 283 2.77 -10.47 1.74
CA PHE A 283 3.38 -9.32 1.05
C PHE A 283 2.37 -8.52 0.22
N ARG A 284 1.54 -9.19 -0.59
CA ARG A 284 0.49 -8.54 -1.39
C ARG A 284 -0.54 -7.81 -0.52
N LYS A 285 -0.95 -8.44 0.59
CA LYS A 285 -1.84 -7.80 1.56
C LYS A 285 -1.20 -6.53 2.12
N ASP A 286 0.05 -6.61 2.53
CA ASP A 286 0.78 -5.48 3.12
C ASP A 286 0.90 -4.30 2.15
N GLU A 287 1.19 -4.55 0.87
CA GLU A 287 1.29 -3.48 -0.14
C GLU A 287 -0.08 -2.88 -0.50
N LEU A 288 -1.10 -3.70 -0.76
CA LEU A 288 -2.45 -3.19 -1.06
C LEU A 288 -3.07 -2.43 0.12
N THR A 289 -2.81 -2.86 1.35
CA THR A 289 -3.21 -2.09 2.54
C THR A 289 -2.41 -0.79 2.66
N SER A 290 -1.13 -0.77 2.28
CA SER A 290 -0.34 0.45 2.18
C SER A 290 -0.95 1.47 1.21
N HIS A 291 -1.44 1.01 0.06
CA HIS A 291 -2.12 1.87 -0.92
C HIS A 291 -3.36 2.55 -0.35
N ILE A 292 -4.20 1.79 0.37
CA ILE A 292 -5.39 2.34 1.05
C ILE A 292 -4.94 3.39 2.09
N ARG A 293 -3.93 3.07 2.91
CA ARG A 293 -3.38 3.98 3.92
C ARG A 293 -2.90 5.29 3.31
N VAL A 294 -2.20 5.23 2.18
CA VAL A 294 -1.71 6.40 1.44
C VAL A 294 -2.87 7.27 0.95
N LEU A 295 -3.90 6.68 0.36
CA LEU A 295 -5.07 7.43 -0.13
C LEU A 295 -5.87 8.07 1.01
N GLU A 296 -5.99 7.40 2.15
CA GLU A 296 -6.62 7.97 3.34
C GLU A 296 -5.82 9.16 3.89
N ASN A 297 -4.49 9.04 3.93
CA ASN A 297 -3.59 10.14 4.31
C ASN A 297 -3.67 11.31 3.32
N LEU A 298 -3.84 11.03 2.04
CA LEU A 298 -4.01 12.05 1.00
C LEU A 298 -5.29 12.88 1.23
N ILE A 299 -6.42 12.23 1.52
CA ILE A 299 -7.67 12.91 1.88
C ILE A 299 -7.45 13.78 3.12
N TYR A 300 -6.77 13.24 4.14
CA TYR A 300 -6.48 13.98 5.37
C TYR A 300 -5.72 15.29 5.10
N VAL A 301 -4.62 15.20 4.37
CA VAL A 301 -3.76 16.35 4.06
C VAL A 301 -4.52 17.43 3.29
N ARG A 302 -5.41 17.02 2.38
CA ARG A 302 -6.19 17.96 1.57
C ARG A 302 -7.31 18.64 2.30
N GLU A 303 -8.08 17.87 3.04
CA GLU A 303 -9.32 18.35 3.63
C GLU A 303 -9.09 18.99 5.00
N PHE A 304 -8.03 18.60 5.72
CA PHE A 304 -7.85 18.96 7.13
C PHE A 304 -6.53 19.69 7.42
N SER A 305 -5.45 19.43 6.69
CA SER A 305 -4.15 20.07 6.98
C SER A 305 -3.88 21.36 6.19
N GLY A 306 -4.81 21.80 5.34
CA GLY A 306 -4.68 23.02 4.54
C GLY A 306 -3.54 22.99 3.51
N ALA A 307 -3.02 21.81 3.16
CA ALA A 307 -1.86 21.70 2.28
C ALA A 307 -2.19 22.11 0.84
N THR A 308 -1.39 23.04 0.31
CA THR A 308 -1.51 23.50 -1.07
C THR A 308 -0.82 22.57 -2.05
N VAL A 309 0.16 21.76 -1.62
CA VAL A 309 0.94 20.78 -2.43
C VAL A 309 0.70 19.36 -1.92
N ASN A 310 0.64 18.37 -2.83
CA ASN A 310 0.44 16.97 -2.47
C ASN A 310 1.79 16.43 -2.03
N PRO A 311 1.89 15.81 -0.84
CA PRO A 311 3.06 15.03 -0.53
C PRO A 311 3.16 13.84 -1.51
N SER A 312 4.38 13.38 -1.76
CA SER A 312 4.60 12.23 -2.63
C SER A 312 4.00 10.95 -2.02
N TYR A 313 3.87 9.92 -2.85
CA TYR A 313 3.46 8.59 -2.40
C TYR A 313 4.30 8.09 -1.22
N ASP A 314 5.63 8.21 -1.32
CA ASP A 314 6.55 7.75 -0.28
C ASP A 314 6.41 8.54 1.03
N VAL A 315 6.18 9.85 0.95
CA VAL A 315 5.91 10.68 2.14
C VAL A 315 4.61 10.24 2.79
N LEU A 316 3.53 10.07 2.03
CA LEU A 316 2.23 9.62 2.56
C LEU A 316 2.28 8.19 3.12
N LYS A 317 3.22 7.35 2.63
CA LYS A 317 3.47 5.99 3.11
C LYS A 317 4.34 5.97 4.37
N SER A 318 5.12 7.00 4.65
CA SER A 318 6.13 6.97 5.71
C SER A 318 5.51 6.98 7.12
N ASP A 319 6.08 6.16 8.02
CA ASP A 319 5.62 6.11 9.41
C ASP A 319 5.98 7.41 10.17
N GLU A 320 7.05 8.11 9.76
CA GLU A 320 7.45 9.42 10.26
C GLU A 320 6.37 10.48 9.99
N PHE A 321 5.96 10.64 8.73
CA PHE A 321 4.88 11.56 8.34
C PHE A 321 3.60 11.28 9.13
N ILE A 322 3.25 10.00 9.28
CA ILE A 322 2.04 9.59 9.98
C ILE A 322 2.09 9.98 11.47
N GLU A 323 3.20 9.70 12.15
CA GLU A 323 3.32 10.00 13.59
C GLU A 323 3.43 11.48 13.89
N GLU A 324 4.19 12.24 13.09
CA GLU A 324 4.32 13.69 13.25
C GLU A 324 2.98 14.39 13.03
N THR A 325 2.30 14.05 11.94
CA THR A 325 0.99 14.64 11.60
C THR A 325 -0.05 14.30 12.67
N ARG A 326 -0.12 13.03 13.10
CA ARG A 326 -1.01 12.61 14.19
C ARG A 326 -0.72 13.39 15.47
N LYS A 327 0.55 13.49 15.88
CA LYS A 327 0.93 14.17 17.11
C LYS A 327 0.54 15.65 17.08
N SER A 328 0.86 16.34 15.98
CA SER A 328 0.47 17.74 15.78
C SER A 328 -1.04 17.94 15.90
N GLU A 329 -1.82 17.12 15.19
CA GLU A 329 -3.28 17.25 15.19
C GLU A 329 -3.91 16.93 16.56
N THR A 330 -3.47 15.86 17.21
CA THR A 330 -4.00 15.51 18.55
C THR A 330 -3.72 16.58 19.59
N ILE A 331 -2.61 17.32 19.47
CA ILE A 331 -2.33 18.48 20.32
C ILE A 331 -3.32 19.62 20.04
N ALA A 332 -3.55 19.95 18.76
CA ALA A 332 -4.50 20.99 18.37
C ALA A 332 -5.93 20.66 18.84
N LEU A 333 -6.40 19.44 18.57
CA LEU A 333 -7.71 18.96 19.01
C LEU A 333 -7.84 18.95 20.54
N GLN A 334 -6.79 18.58 21.27
CA GLN A 334 -6.82 18.63 22.74
C GLN A 334 -6.96 20.07 23.26
N GLN A 335 -6.32 21.05 22.61
CA GLN A 335 -6.47 22.46 22.96
C GLN A 335 -7.91 22.95 22.70
N GLU A 336 -8.51 22.59 21.56
CA GLU A 336 -9.91 22.88 21.26
C GLU A 336 -10.86 22.26 22.31
N LEU A 337 -10.65 20.99 22.66
CA LEU A 337 -11.43 20.29 23.69
C LEU A 337 -11.30 20.93 25.08
N ASN A 338 -10.13 21.47 25.43
CA ASN A 338 -9.92 22.14 26.71
C ASN A 338 -10.65 23.49 26.79
N ASN A 339 -10.89 24.14 25.65
CA ASN A 339 -11.63 25.40 25.58
C ASN A 339 -13.15 25.22 25.73
N ILE A 340 -13.67 24.02 25.46
CA ILE A 340 -15.08 23.67 25.62
C ILE A 340 -15.35 23.37 27.10
N LYS A 341 -16.33 24.07 27.70
CA LYS A 341 -16.59 23.96 29.15
C LYS A 341 -17.48 22.78 29.51
N LYS A 342 -18.56 22.54 28.77
CA LYS A 342 -19.55 21.51 29.12
C LYS A 342 -19.15 20.15 28.55
N PRO A 343 -19.25 19.06 29.34
CA PRO A 343 -18.96 17.71 28.86
C PRO A 343 -19.80 17.29 27.64
N VAL A 344 -21.09 17.67 27.62
CA VAL A 344 -21.99 17.37 26.49
C VAL A 344 -21.49 18.03 25.20
N ASP A 345 -21.16 19.33 25.25
CA ASP A 345 -20.62 20.06 24.11
C ASP A 345 -19.28 19.47 23.62
N LYS A 346 -18.46 18.87 24.51
CA LYS A 346 -17.24 18.15 24.12
C LYS A 346 -17.57 16.87 23.36
N ILE A 347 -18.59 16.12 23.79
CA ILE A 347 -19.05 14.92 23.11
C ILE A 347 -19.59 15.30 21.73
N ASP A 348 -20.39 16.37 21.63
CA ASP A 348 -20.92 16.85 20.35
C ASP A 348 -19.79 17.25 19.39
N PHE A 349 -18.77 17.96 19.91
CA PHE A 349 -17.57 18.29 19.13
C PHE A 349 -16.82 17.04 18.64
N ILE A 350 -16.59 16.05 19.52
CA ILE A 350 -15.91 14.81 19.14
C ILE A 350 -16.73 14.04 18.10
N THR A 351 -18.04 13.95 18.31
CA THR A 351 -18.96 13.27 17.38
C THR A 351 -18.90 13.92 16.01
N GLY A 352 -18.98 15.26 15.93
CA GLY A 352 -18.86 15.98 14.66
C GLY A 352 -17.49 15.78 13.98
N LYS A 353 -16.39 15.70 14.75
CA LYS A 353 -15.07 15.37 14.18
C LYS A 353 -15.01 13.93 13.68
N LEU A 354 -15.53 12.95 14.42
CA LEU A 354 -15.62 11.56 13.98
C LEU A 354 -16.46 11.41 12.70
N GLU A 355 -17.58 12.11 12.61
CA GLU A 355 -18.42 12.15 11.40
C GLU A 355 -17.68 12.72 10.18
N SER A 356 -16.80 13.70 10.38
CA SER A 356 -15.98 14.24 9.28
C SER A 356 -15.02 13.21 8.66
N PHE A 357 -14.65 12.19 9.45
CA PHE A 357 -13.83 11.05 9.05
C PHE A 357 -14.65 9.82 8.60
N SER A 358 -15.98 9.89 8.53
CA SER A 358 -16.85 8.75 8.18
C SER A 358 -16.61 8.17 6.77
N PHE A 359 -15.80 8.82 5.93
CA PHE A 359 -15.46 8.35 4.58
C PHE A 359 -14.74 6.99 4.54
N PHE A 360 -14.25 6.48 5.68
CA PHE A 360 -13.70 5.12 5.77
C PHE A 360 -14.76 4.03 5.67
N ASN A 361 -16.00 4.35 6.06
CA ASN A 361 -17.14 3.42 6.12
C ASN A 361 -17.66 3.17 4.70
N SER A 362 -16.89 2.43 3.92
CA SER A 362 -17.28 1.95 2.61
C SER A 362 -18.21 0.75 2.74
N GLY A 363 -19.18 0.62 1.83
CA GLY A 363 -19.98 -0.60 1.69
C GLY A 363 -19.17 -1.85 1.28
N VAL A 364 -17.87 -1.70 0.98
CA VAL A 364 -16.96 -2.80 0.66
C VAL A 364 -16.40 -3.41 1.95
N SER A 365 -16.73 -4.69 2.19
CA SER A 365 -16.21 -5.46 3.32
C SER A 365 -14.68 -5.54 3.28
N PHE A 366 -13.99 -5.11 4.34
CA PHE A 366 -12.53 -5.10 4.43
C PHE A 366 -12.09 -5.55 5.83
N VAL A 367 -11.06 -6.41 5.91
CA VAL A 367 -10.56 -6.95 7.17
C VAL A 367 -9.53 -5.98 7.75
N GLU A 368 -9.90 -5.25 8.81
CA GLU A 368 -9.06 -4.20 9.39
C GLU A 368 -7.92 -4.71 10.29
N SER A 369 -7.94 -5.98 10.71
CA SER A 369 -6.98 -6.53 11.70
C SER A 369 -5.53 -6.51 11.24
N ASP A 370 -5.29 -6.53 9.93
CA ASP A 370 -3.96 -6.60 9.32
C ASP A 370 -3.43 -5.20 8.92
N PHE A 371 -4.19 -4.14 9.19
CA PHE A 371 -3.97 -2.80 8.65
C PHE A 371 -3.11 -1.92 9.57
N LYS A 372 -1.98 -1.41 9.07
CA LYS A 372 -1.29 -0.28 9.72
C LYS A 372 -2.17 0.97 9.60
N PRO A 373 -2.58 1.61 10.72
CA PRO A 373 -3.56 2.69 10.63
C PRO A 373 -2.98 3.96 10.00
N SER A 374 -3.79 4.62 9.16
CA SER A 374 -3.54 5.95 8.59
C SER A 374 -3.65 7.05 9.64
N VAL A 375 -3.19 8.26 9.32
CA VAL A 375 -3.33 9.46 10.17
C VAL A 375 -4.78 9.64 10.64
N PRO A 376 -5.78 9.74 9.74
CA PRO A 376 -7.14 9.99 10.17
C PRO A 376 -7.74 8.83 10.99
N ARG A 377 -7.33 7.56 10.77
CA ARG A 377 -7.73 6.43 11.63
C ARG A 377 -7.12 6.50 13.02
N LYS A 378 -5.84 6.88 13.14
CA LYS A 378 -5.19 7.09 14.44
C LYS A 378 -5.86 8.24 15.22
N ILE A 379 -6.26 9.31 14.54
CA ILE A 379 -7.02 10.41 15.14
C ILE A 379 -8.39 9.93 15.60
N CYS A 380 -9.13 9.17 14.78
CA CYS A 380 -10.43 8.61 15.18
C CYS A 380 -10.31 7.72 16.42
N LYS A 381 -9.28 6.86 16.48
CA LYS A 381 -9.03 6.03 17.67
C LYS A 381 -8.78 6.88 18.92
N TRP A 382 -7.97 7.94 18.80
CA TRP A 382 -7.73 8.87 19.91
C TRP A 382 -9.01 9.60 20.33
N LEU A 383 -9.81 10.10 19.39
CA LEU A 383 -11.09 10.75 19.64
C LEU A 383 -12.07 9.82 20.35
N ALA A 384 -12.18 8.56 19.92
CA ALA A 384 -13.02 7.56 20.57
C ALA A 384 -12.58 7.28 22.01
N THR A 385 -11.27 7.25 22.29
CA THR A 385 -10.75 7.17 23.67
C THR A 385 -11.14 8.40 24.49
N GLN A 386 -11.06 9.61 23.93
CA GLN A 386 -11.50 10.83 24.63
C GLN A 386 -13.01 10.82 24.90
N GLU A 387 -13.82 10.39 23.92
CA GLU A 387 -15.26 10.30 24.06
C GLU A 387 -15.66 9.32 25.17
N ALA A 388 -15.06 8.12 25.18
CA ALA A 388 -15.27 7.12 26.22
C ALA A 388 -14.91 7.68 27.61
N TYR A 389 -13.76 8.34 27.73
CA TYR A 389 -13.35 8.97 28.98
C TYR A 389 -14.34 10.03 29.45
N ILE A 390 -14.81 10.92 28.56
CA ILE A 390 -15.80 11.94 28.94
C ILE A 390 -17.13 11.29 29.34
N LYS A 391 -17.57 10.25 28.61
CA LYS A 391 -18.81 9.53 28.89
C LYS A 391 -18.80 8.82 30.25
N GLU A 392 -17.70 8.15 30.58
CA GLU A 392 -17.53 7.53 31.90
C GLU A 392 -17.58 8.55 33.04
N ASN A 393 -17.18 9.80 32.77
CA ASN A 393 -17.20 10.90 33.73
C ASN A 393 -18.46 11.79 33.65
N LEU A 394 -19.44 11.50 32.77
CA LEU A 394 -20.70 12.28 32.64
C LEU A 394 -21.59 12.17 33.88
N HIS A 395 -21.53 11.04 34.59
CA HIS A 395 -22.32 10.81 35.81
C HIS A 395 -21.76 11.55 37.03
N ILE A 396 -20.57 12.14 36.89
CA ILE A 396 -20.03 13.06 37.88
C ILE A 396 -20.67 14.42 37.59
N ASP A 397 -21.82 14.68 38.21
CA ASP A 397 -22.41 16.01 38.17
C ASP A 397 -21.52 16.95 39.00
N PRO A 398 -20.79 17.90 38.38
CA PRO A 398 -19.92 18.82 39.11
C PRO A 398 -20.71 19.76 40.03
N ALA A 399 -22.02 19.89 39.82
CA ALA A 399 -22.93 20.69 40.64
C ALA A 399 -23.54 19.90 41.82
N LEU A 400 -23.52 18.57 41.80
CA LEU A 400 -23.90 17.70 42.94
C LEU A 400 -22.72 17.31 43.83
N LEU A 401 -21.48 17.63 43.43
CA LEU A 401 -20.38 17.71 44.37
C LEU A 401 -20.70 18.86 45.32
N ASP A 402 -21.22 18.52 46.51
CA ASP A 402 -21.34 19.45 47.62
C ASP A 402 -20.06 20.28 47.67
N THR A 403 -20.19 21.58 47.37
CA THR A 403 -19.04 22.50 47.28
C THR A 403 -18.35 22.72 48.62
N THR A 404 -18.73 21.95 49.65
CA THR A 404 -17.84 21.70 50.77
C THR A 404 -16.75 20.72 50.30
N PRO A 405 -15.51 21.18 50.05
CA PRO A 405 -14.41 20.25 49.83
C PRO A 405 -14.40 19.25 50.99
N LEU A 406 -14.41 17.96 50.65
CA LEU A 406 -14.24 16.89 51.63
C LEU A 406 -13.07 17.28 52.53
N PRO A 407 -13.22 17.20 53.87
CA PRO A 407 -12.15 17.57 54.77
C PRO A 407 -10.94 16.71 54.43
N LYS A 408 -9.87 17.37 53.99
CA LYS A 408 -8.64 16.69 53.61
C LYS A 408 -8.12 15.87 54.78
N ILE A 409 -7.54 14.72 54.47
CA ILE A 409 -6.95 13.83 55.47
C ILE A 409 -5.68 14.50 56.01
N LYS A 410 -5.71 14.91 57.28
CA LYS A 410 -4.55 15.45 57.98
C LYS A 410 -3.51 14.36 58.23
N THR A 411 -2.38 14.48 57.54
CA THR A 411 -1.24 13.58 57.74
C THR A 411 -0.23 14.19 58.70
N ASN A 412 0.48 13.32 59.43
CA ASN A 412 1.65 13.72 60.20
C ASN A 412 2.94 13.76 59.35
N LEU A 413 2.81 13.74 58.02
CA LEU A 413 3.90 13.73 57.06
C LEU A 413 4.14 15.14 56.52
N THR A 414 5.40 15.51 56.30
CA THR A 414 5.69 16.70 55.47
C THR A 414 5.31 16.41 54.01
N VAL A 415 5.11 17.45 53.19
CA VAL A 415 4.83 17.31 51.74
C VAL A 415 5.81 16.35 51.05
N GLN A 416 7.06 16.40 51.47
CA GLN A 416 8.13 15.58 50.91
C GLN A 416 8.08 14.11 51.35
N GLN A 417 7.82 13.87 52.64
CA GLN A 417 7.61 12.52 53.16
C GLN A 417 6.38 11.88 52.51
N LEU A 418 5.33 12.67 52.29
CA LEU A 418 4.12 12.24 51.60
C LEU A 418 4.41 11.88 50.13
N ALA A 419 5.14 12.73 49.41
CA ALA A 419 5.52 12.46 48.02
C ALA A 419 6.38 11.19 47.88
N TYR A 420 7.36 11.00 48.77
CA TYR A 420 8.17 9.79 48.77
C TYR A 420 7.36 8.54 49.12
N PHE A 421 6.43 8.63 50.07
CA PHE A 421 5.55 7.52 50.45
C PHE A 421 4.70 7.03 49.27
N PHE A 422 4.03 7.92 48.54
CA PHE A 422 3.25 7.55 47.36
C PHE A 422 4.13 7.03 46.22
N SER A 423 5.32 7.62 46.00
CA SER A 423 6.28 7.07 45.03
C SER A 423 6.73 5.66 45.40
N LEU A 424 6.86 5.34 46.69
CA LEU A 424 7.24 4.01 47.14
C LEU A 424 6.10 3.00 46.94
N MET A 425 4.85 3.39 47.21
CA MET A 425 3.69 2.53 46.98
C MET A 425 3.51 2.19 45.49
N GLU A 426 3.74 3.16 44.59
CA GLU A 426 3.78 2.93 43.14
C GLU A 426 4.87 1.90 42.78
N LYS A 427 6.10 2.10 43.28
CA LYS A 427 7.22 1.17 43.03
C LYS A 427 7.03 -0.21 43.63
N ALA A 428 6.26 -0.31 44.71
CA ALA A 428 5.88 -1.57 45.34
C ALA A 428 4.65 -2.22 44.68
N GLU A 429 4.18 -1.66 43.55
CA GLU A 429 3.05 -2.17 42.76
C GLU A 429 1.74 -2.26 43.55
N LEU A 430 1.60 -1.46 44.62
CA LEU A 430 0.36 -1.38 45.39
C LEU A 430 -0.75 -0.65 44.62
N PHE A 431 -0.37 0.16 43.63
CA PHE A 431 -1.24 0.74 42.63
C PHE A 431 -0.43 1.03 41.35
N SER A 432 -1.11 1.11 40.20
CA SER A 432 -0.51 1.48 38.92
C SER A 432 -1.32 2.60 38.27
N THR A 433 -0.63 3.56 37.63
CA THR A 433 -1.26 4.64 36.88
C THR A 433 -0.53 4.88 35.57
N SER A 434 -1.27 5.20 34.51
CA SER A 434 -0.67 5.59 33.22
C SER A 434 -0.09 7.01 33.24
N ASN A 435 -0.42 7.81 34.25
CA ASN A 435 0.01 9.20 34.39
C ASN A 435 0.21 9.58 35.86
N ILE A 436 1.46 9.82 36.24
CA ILE A 436 1.86 10.24 37.60
C ILE A 436 1.16 11.54 38.04
N SER A 437 0.77 12.39 37.08
CA SER A 437 0.02 13.63 37.38
C SER A 437 -1.32 13.35 38.07
N ASP A 438 -1.93 12.18 37.83
CA ASP A 438 -3.20 11.81 38.44
C ASP A 438 -3.00 11.43 39.92
N ILE A 439 -1.88 10.79 40.26
CA ILE A 439 -1.45 10.56 41.65
C ILE A 439 -1.24 11.91 42.33
N CYS A 440 -0.47 12.82 41.72
CA CYS A 440 -0.19 14.13 42.29
C CYS A 440 -1.49 14.91 42.54
N ARG A 441 -2.43 14.94 41.57
CA ARG A 441 -3.75 15.59 41.72
C ARG A 441 -4.58 14.97 42.84
N THR A 442 -4.60 13.64 42.93
CA THR A 442 -5.33 12.92 43.99
C THR A 442 -4.77 13.26 45.36
N VAL A 443 -3.44 13.33 45.49
CA VAL A 443 -2.81 13.61 46.79
C VAL A 443 -3.08 15.06 47.24
N ILE A 444 -2.93 16.05 46.36
CA ILE A 444 -3.15 17.46 46.74
C ILE A 444 -4.61 17.79 47.04
N THR A 445 -5.55 17.07 46.43
CA THR A 445 -6.99 17.24 46.65
C THR A 445 -7.47 16.51 47.91
N SER A 446 -6.80 15.43 48.31
CA SER A 446 -7.27 14.55 49.38
C SER A 446 -6.50 14.68 50.71
N PHE A 447 -5.29 15.26 50.72
CA PHE A 447 -4.43 15.26 51.90
C PHE A 447 -3.92 16.64 52.32
N GLU A 448 -3.76 16.82 53.63
CA GLU A 448 -3.03 17.91 54.26
C GLU A 448 -1.71 17.38 54.83
N SER A 449 -0.64 18.14 54.67
CA SER A 449 0.64 17.82 55.29
C SER A 449 0.73 18.39 56.71
N LYS A 450 1.67 17.87 57.51
CA LYS A 450 1.96 18.34 58.88
C LYS A 450 2.18 19.85 59.00
N LYS A 451 2.67 20.49 57.93
CA LYS A 451 3.06 21.93 57.93
C LYS A 451 2.21 22.79 57.00
N GLN A 452 1.47 22.21 56.07
CA GLN A 452 0.77 22.93 54.99
C GLN A 452 -0.58 22.28 54.72
N ALA A 453 -1.64 23.07 54.84
CA ALA A 453 -3.02 22.68 54.53
C ALA A 453 -3.26 22.59 53.01
N ASP A 454 -2.59 23.46 52.23
CA ASP A 454 -2.60 23.39 50.78
C ASP A 454 -1.23 22.96 50.28
N ILE A 455 -1.21 21.85 49.54
CA ILE A 455 -0.03 21.29 48.93
C ILE A 455 0.06 21.79 47.50
N ASP A 456 1.12 22.52 47.16
CA ASP A 456 1.37 22.97 45.79
C ASP A 456 1.69 21.80 44.86
N PHE A 457 1.03 21.75 43.71
CA PHE A 457 1.17 20.67 42.72
C PHE A 457 2.61 20.53 42.22
N ASN A 458 3.24 21.64 41.84
CA ASN A 458 4.60 21.62 41.29
C ASN A 458 5.63 21.22 42.35
N SER A 459 5.46 21.68 43.58
CA SER A 459 6.28 21.28 44.73
C SER A 459 6.15 19.79 45.03
N PHE A 460 4.93 19.26 45.04
CA PHE A 460 4.69 17.84 45.30
C PHE A 460 5.25 16.96 44.17
N GLN A 461 4.97 17.31 42.91
CA GLN A 461 5.45 16.58 41.75
C GLN A 461 6.98 16.55 41.69
N SER A 462 7.64 17.69 41.93
CA SER A 462 9.11 17.74 41.97
C SER A 462 9.69 16.82 43.06
N LYS A 463 9.09 16.81 44.26
CA LYS A 463 9.51 15.95 45.38
C LYS A 463 9.16 14.47 45.20
N PHE A 464 8.17 14.17 44.35
CA PHE A 464 7.82 12.80 43.98
C PHE A 464 8.95 12.14 43.16
N TYR A 465 9.56 12.90 42.25
CA TYR A 465 10.72 12.46 41.47
C TYR A 465 12.05 12.62 42.21
N ASN A 466 12.25 13.77 42.87
CA ASN A 466 13.50 14.14 43.52
C ASN A 466 13.43 13.84 45.02
N LYS A 467 14.01 12.70 45.39
CA LYS A 467 13.96 12.15 46.74
C LYS A 467 15.12 12.69 47.56
N GLU A 468 14.84 13.28 48.71
CA GLU A 468 15.92 13.66 49.65
C GLU A 468 16.02 12.66 50.79
N PHE A 469 17.23 12.57 51.34
CA PHE A 469 17.64 11.56 52.30
C PHE A 469 16.76 11.52 53.57
N GLU A 470 16.40 12.69 54.10
CA GLU A 470 15.59 12.80 55.33
C GLU A 470 14.18 12.20 55.18
N ALA A 471 13.57 12.30 53.99
CA ALA A 471 12.25 11.72 53.73
C ALA A 471 12.31 10.20 53.59
N ILE A 472 13.41 9.67 53.05
CA ILE A 472 13.68 8.24 52.91
C ILE A 472 13.81 7.60 54.30
N ASP A 473 14.69 8.15 55.15
CA ASP A 473 14.95 7.61 56.49
C ASP A 473 13.69 7.62 57.36
N PHE A 474 12.91 8.70 57.29
CA PHE A 474 11.65 8.78 58.02
C PHE A 474 10.66 7.71 57.56
N CYS A 475 10.45 7.56 56.25
CA CYS A 475 9.49 6.59 55.73
C CYS A 475 9.94 5.16 55.99
N HIS A 476 11.24 4.88 55.89
CA HIS A 476 11.82 3.58 56.24
C HIS A 476 11.53 3.22 57.71
N ALA A 477 11.76 4.14 58.65
CA ALA A 477 11.45 3.91 60.06
C ALA A 477 9.96 3.65 60.32
N LYS A 478 9.05 4.30 59.58
CA LYS A 478 7.61 4.08 59.69
C LYS A 478 7.17 2.74 59.09
N ILE A 479 7.72 2.36 57.95
CA ILE A 479 7.44 1.07 57.30
C ILE A 479 7.91 -0.08 58.20
N LYS A 480 9.08 0.03 58.83
CA LYS A 480 9.53 -0.98 59.80
C LYS A 480 8.53 -1.16 60.95
N LYS A 481 7.99 -0.06 61.49
CA LYS A 481 6.92 -0.15 62.50
C LYS A 481 5.63 -0.77 61.95
N MET A 482 5.25 -0.46 60.70
CA MET A 482 4.09 -1.09 60.06
C MET A 482 4.30 -2.60 59.88
N GLN A 483 5.52 -3.04 59.54
CA GLN A 483 5.86 -4.46 59.46
C GLN A 483 5.79 -5.15 60.83
N GLU A 484 6.27 -4.49 61.88
CA GLU A 484 6.15 -4.99 63.26
C GLU A 484 4.68 -5.16 63.67
N PHE A 485 3.80 -4.20 63.34
CA PHE A 485 2.36 -4.32 63.56
C PHE A 485 1.73 -5.43 62.73
N ALA A 486 2.01 -5.50 61.43
CA ALA A 486 1.50 -6.54 60.56
C ALA A 486 1.93 -7.95 61.01
N PHE A 487 3.14 -8.09 61.54
CA PHE A 487 3.63 -9.35 62.10
C PHE A 487 2.91 -9.71 63.42
N ALA A 488 2.66 -8.73 64.28
CA ALA A 488 1.87 -8.91 65.50
C ALA A 488 0.42 -9.32 65.18
N ASP A 489 -0.22 -8.65 64.23
CA ASP A 489 -1.57 -8.96 63.77
C ASP A 489 -1.62 -10.36 63.14
N LYS A 490 -0.64 -10.72 62.30
CA LYS A 490 -0.54 -12.07 61.73
C LYS A 490 -0.41 -13.15 62.81
N LYS A 491 0.26 -12.86 63.93
CA LYS A 491 0.37 -13.77 65.09
C LYS A 491 -0.92 -13.82 65.92
N TYR A 492 -1.68 -12.73 65.96
CA TYR A 492 -2.93 -12.61 66.72
C TYR A 492 -4.15 -13.20 65.98
N PHE A 493 -4.20 -13.05 64.66
CA PHE A 493 -5.27 -13.56 63.78
C PHE A 493 -4.90 -14.85 63.03
N GLY A 494 -3.67 -15.35 63.20
CA GLY A 494 -3.17 -16.59 62.62
C GLY A 494 -3.07 -17.74 63.63
N ALA A 495 -4.12 -17.93 64.44
CA ALA A 495 -4.38 -19.14 65.22
C ALA A 495 -5.63 -19.85 64.68
#